data_AF-A0A8S3HDN0-F1
#
_entry.id   AF-A0A8S3HDN0-F1
#
_cell.length_a   1.000
_cell.length_b   1.000
_cell.length_c   1.000
_cell.angle_alpha   90.00
_cell.angle_beta   90.00
_cell.angle_gamma   90.00
#
_symmetry.space_group_name_H-M   'P 1'
#
loop_
_entity.id
_entity.type
_entity.pdbx_description
1 polymer ?
#
loop_
_entity_poly.entity_id
_entity_poly.type
_entity_poly.pdbx_seq_one_letter_code
_entity_poly.pdbx_strand_id
1 'polypeptide(L)'
;NHRQYFINMHSIIHNQLSAPQFKNLIKSGFVQAKILNETVGEIKKPKDVCFKLYDLDCSVIGCEERTVLTCAWCKQHLCYFHLIENLHLHL
;
A
#
# COMPACT_ATOMS: atom_id res chain seq x y z
N ASN A 1 13.02 -10.94 16.68
CA ASN A 1 13.39 -9.55 17.06
C ASN A 1 12.23 -8.63 16.69
N HIS A 2 11.33 -8.33 17.63
CA HIS A 2 10.06 -7.62 17.36
C HIS A 2 10.25 -6.20 16.82
N ARG A 3 11.34 -5.51 17.19
CA ARG A 3 11.63 -4.14 16.73
C ARG A 3 11.73 -4.08 15.20
N GLN A 4 12.51 -4.96 14.59
CA GLN A 4 12.70 -4.95 13.14
C GLN A 4 11.39 -5.21 12.40
N TYR A 5 10.58 -6.12 12.92
CA TYR A 5 9.26 -6.40 12.37
C TYR A 5 8.35 -5.15 12.34
N PHE A 6 8.28 -4.41 13.46
CA PHE A 6 7.49 -3.17 13.50
C PHE A 6 8.04 -2.09 12.57
N ILE A 7 9.36 -2.01 12.40
CA ILE A 7 9.98 -1.09 11.44
C ILE A 7 9.57 -1.47 10.02
N ASN A 8 9.70 -2.74 9.63
CA ASN A 8 9.30 -3.23 8.31
C ASN A 8 7.82 -2.94 8.03
N MET A 9 6.93 -3.19 9.00
CA MET A 9 5.51 -2.87 8.89
C MET A 9 5.25 -1.37 8.62
N HIS A 10 5.89 -0.48 9.38
CA HIS A 10 5.76 0.96 9.16
C HIS A 10 6.33 1.39 7.80
N SER A 11 7.48 0.84 7.40
CA SER A 11 8.08 1.09 6.09
C SER A 11 7.14 0.67 4.96
N ILE A 12 6.48 -0.49 5.07
CA ILE A 12 5.48 -0.95 4.09
C ILE A 12 4.28 -0.01 4.06
N ILE A 13 3.72 0.38 5.21
CA ILE A 13 2.57 1.29 5.26
C ILE A 13 2.91 2.63 4.61
N HIS A 14 4.06 3.21 4.98
CA HIS A 14 4.54 4.46 4.38
C HIS A 14 4.70 4.29 2.87
N ASN A 15 5.42 3.27 2.42
CA ASN A 15 5.61 2.96 1.01
C ASN A 15 4.28 2.86 0.27
N GLN A 16 3.30 2.11 0.79
CA GLN A 16 2.00 1.98 0.13
C GLN A 16 1.28 3.33 0.00
N LEU A 17 1.24 4.13 1.06
CA LEU A 17 0.56 5.43 1.06
C LEU A 17 1.28 6.51 0.25
N SER A 18 2.59 6.37 0.03
CA SER A 18 3.38 7.25 -0.84
C SER A 18 3.13 7.02 -2.34
N ALA A 19 2.44 5.94 -2.73
CA ALA A 19 2.18 5.65 -4.14
C ALA A 19 1.40 6.79 -4.83
N PRO A 20 1.70 7.12 -6.12
CA PRO A 20 1.14 8.30 -6.80
C PRO A 20 -0.40 8.39 -6.78
N GLN A 21 -1.06 7.23 -6.82
CA GLN A 21 -2.52 7.13 -6.81
C GLN A 21 -3.19 7.63 -5.51
N PHE A 22 -2.46 7.72 -4.40
CA PHE A 22 -2.96 8.23 -3.13
C PHE A 22 -2.63 9.71 -2.91
N LYS A 23 -1.97 10.37 -3.86
CA LYS A 23 -1.67 11.81 -3.78
C LYS A 23 -2.92 12.64 -3.51
N ASN A 24 -4.02 12.36 -4.21
CA ASN A 24 -5.28 13.08 -4.02
C ASN A 24 -5.93 12.76 -2.67
N LEU A 25 -5.76 11.53 -2.15
CA LEU A 25 -6.24 11.18 -0.80
C LEU A 25 -5.53 12.03 0.25
N ILE A 26 -4.19 12.11 0.19
CA ILE A 26 -3.39 12.93 1.12
C ILE A 26 -3.75 14.42 0.96
N LYS A 27 -3.81 14.91 -0.28
CA LYS A 27 -4.23 16.29 -0.59
C LYS A 27 -5.61 16.61 -0.02
N SER A 28 -6.54 15.66 -0.05
CA SER A 28 -7.89 15.85 0.51
C SER A 28 -7.87 16.11 2.01
N GLY A 29 -6.96 15.47 2.76
CA GLY A 29 -6.78 15.74 4.18
C GLY A 29 -6.33 17.17 4.44
N PHE A 30 -5.38 17.67 3.64
CA PHE A 30 -4.90 19.05 3.77
C PHE A 30 -5.97 20.10 3.39
N VAL A 31 -6.78 19.82 2.37
CA VAL A 31 -7.91 20.70 2.00
C VAL A 31 -8.98 20.71 3.08
N GLN A 32 -9.33 19.54 3.65
CA GLN A 32 -10.28 19.45 4.77
C GLN A 32 -9.76 20.18 6.02
N ALA A 33 -8.46 20.13 6.26
CA ALA A 33 -7.79 20.88 7.32
C ALA A 33 -7.61 22.38 7.03
N LYS A 34 -8.09 22.88 5.87
CA LYS A 34 -7.93 24.27 5.40
C LYS A 34 -6.46 24.73 5.28
N ILE A 35 -5.52 23.78 5.15
CA ILE A 35 -4.11 24.06 4.88
C ILE A 35 -3.92 24.47 3.42
N LEU A 36 -4.67 23.83 2.52
CA LEU A 36 -4.69 24.13 1.09
C LEU A 36 -6.07 24.63 0.67
N ASN A 37 -6.11 25.59 -0.24
CA ASN A 37 -7.34 26.10 -0.86
C ASN A 37 -7.38 25.70 -2.34
N GLU A 38 -7.37 24.40 -2.59
CA GLU A 38 -7.33 23.82 -3.93
C GLU A 38 -8.43 22.78 -4.09
N THR A 39 -8.91 22.58 -5.32
CA THR A 39 -9.77 21.45 -5.64
C THR A 39 -8.98 20.14 -5.65
N VAL A 40 -9.60 19.08 -5.15
CA VAL A 40 -9.03 17.73 -5.14
C VAL A 40 -9.64 16.94 -6.29
N GLY A 41 -8.80 16.22 -7.05
CA GLY A 41 -9.26 15.31 -8.10
C GLY A 41 -9.85 14.01 -7.52
N GLU A 42 -9.97 12.99 -8.35
CA GLU A 42 -10.46 11.67 -7.93
C GLU A 42 -9.63 11.11 -6.77
N ILE A 43 -10.32 10.62 -5.73
CA ILE A 43 -9.70 10.03 -4.54
C ILE A 43 -9.82 8.51 -4.62
N LYS A 44 -8.66 7.83 -4.71
CA LYS A 44 -8.57 6.38 -4.57
C LYS A 44 -8.32 6.02 -3.11
N LYS A 45 -9.11 5.10 -2.55
CA LYS A 45 -8.98 4.66 -1.15
C LYS A 45 -8.11 3.40 -1.07
N PRO A 46 -7.25 3.24 -0.04
CA PRO A 46 -6.42 2.05 0.11
C PRO A 46 -7.23 0.76 0.16
N LYS A 47 -8.41 0.75 0.80
CA LYS A 47 -9.31 -0.41 0.80
C LYS A 47 -9.68 -0.88 -0.61
N ASP A 48 -9.85 0.05 -1.54
CA ASP A 48 -10.34 -0.24 -2.88
C ASP A 48 -9.20 -0.63 -3.83
N VAL A 49 -7.96 -0.26 -3.50
CA VAL A 49 -6.79 -0.56 -4.33
C VAL A 49 -5.95 -1.71 -3.78
N CYS A 50 -5.71 -1.72 -2.46
CA CYS A 50 -4.79 -2.65 -1.83
C CYS A 50 -5.50 -3.92 -1.30
N PHE A 51 -6.82 -3.85 -1.02
CA PHE A 51 -7.54 -4.88 -0.27
C PHE A 51 -8.71 -5.53 -1.02
N LYS A 52 -8.82 -5.34 -2.34
CA LYS A 52 -9.74 -6.14 -3.18
C LYS A 52 -9.11 -7.49 -3.53
N LEU A 53 -9.06 -8.41 -2.57
CA LEU A 53 -8.22 -9.62 -2.59
C LEU A 53 -8.97 -10.94 -2.88
N TYR A 54 -10.05 -10.91 -3.65
CA TYR A 54 -10.87 -12.11 -3.87
C TYR A 54 -10.07 -13.23 -4.56
N ASP A 55 -9.73 -14.25 -3.77
CA ASP A 55 -9.02 -15.47 -4.14
C ASP A 55 -7.68 -15.29 -4.88
N LEU A 56 -6.95 -14.21 -4.59
CA LEU A 56 -5.69 -13.92 -5.26
C LEU A 56 -4.51 -14.67 -4.63
N ASP A 57 -3.77 -15.40 -5.45
CA ASP A 57 -2.49 -15.98 -5.09
C ASP A 57 -1.36 -14.95 -5.22
N CYS A 58 -0.26 -15.19 -4.51
CA CYS A 58 0.90 -14.31 -4.58
C CYS A 58 1.47 -14.27 -5.99
N SER A 59 1.76 -13.07 -6.50
CA SER A 59 2.32 -12.85 -7.84
C SER A 59 3.79 -13.26 -7.98
N VAL A 60 4.44 -13.72 -6.92
CA VAL A 60 5.84 -14.18 -6.97
C VAL A 60 5.88 -15.60 -7.51
N ILE A 61 6.69 -15.82 -8.55
CA ILE A 61 6.81 -17.12 -9.23
C ILE A 61 7.22 -18.20 -8.23
N GLY A 62 6.49 -19.31 -8.20
CA GLY A 62 6.73 -20.43 -7.29
C GLY A 62 6.19 -20.21 -5.87
N CYS A 63 5.41 -19.16 -5.64
CA CYS A 63 4.71 -18.95 -4.38
C CYS A 63 3.25 -19.41 -4.49
N GLU A 64 2.85 -20.34 -3.61
CA GLU A 64 1.47 -20.84 -3.51
C GLU A 64 0.69 -20.19 -2.35
N GLU A 65 1.29 -19.19 -1.72
CA GLU A 65 0.67 -18.49 -0.58
C GLU A 65 -0.40 -17.49 -1.03
N ARG A 66 -1.39 -17.29 -0.15
CA ARG A 66 -2.49 -16.36 -0.40
C ARG A 66 -2.06 -14.92 -0.21
N THR A 67 -2.64 -14.06 -1.02
CA THR A 67 -2.37 -12.62 -0.97
C THR A 67 -2.97 -11.99 0.28
N VAL A 68 -2.18 -11.15 0.95
CA VAL A 68 -2.65 -10.31 2.07
C VAL A 68 -2.78 -8.83 1.67
N LEU A 69 -2.12 -8.42 0.58
CA LEU A 69 -2.14 -7.04 0.11
C LEU A 69 -1.72 -6.92 -1.36
N THR A 70 -2.39 -6.03 -2.10
CA THR A 70 -1.98 -5.60 -3.45
C THR A 70 -1.11 -4.35 -3.36
N CYS A 71 0.06 -4.37 -3.99
CA CYS A 71 0.98 -3.24 -3.99
C CYS A 71 0.41 -2.06 -4.78
N ALA A 72 0.38 -0.90 -4.14
CA ALA A 72 -0.13 0.35 -4.70
C ALA A 72 0.72 0.86 -5.88
N TRP A 73 2.02 0.52 -5.91
CA TRP A 73 2.98 0.91 -6.95
C TRP A 73 2.90 0.00 -8.17
N CYS A 74 3.25 -1.28 -8.01
CA CYS A 74 3.41 -2.22 -9.12
C CYS A 74 2.21 -3.14 -9.37
N LYS A 75 1.15 -3.07 -8.56
CA LYS A 75 -0.06 -3.89 -8.66
C LYS A 75 0.13 -5.39 -8.40
N GLN A 76 1.31 -5.82 -7.97
CA GLN A 76 1.53 -7.21 -7.54
C GLN A 76 0.72 -7.54 -6.29
N HIS A 77 0.19 -8.75 -6.26
CA HIS A 77 -0.52 -9.35 -5.14
C HIS A 77 0.51 -10.10 -4.29
N LEU A 78 0.69 -9.71 -3.03
CA LEU A 78 1.77 -10.21 -2.19
C LEU A 78 1.21 -10.91 -0.95
N CYS A 79 1.74 -12.10 -0.67
CA CYS A 79 1.55 -12.75 0.62
C CYS A 79 2.38 -12.04 1.71
N TYR A 80 2.15 -12.41 2.98
CA TYR A 80 2.84 -11.81 4.12
C TYR A 80 4.38 -11.90 3.99
N PHE A 81 4.91 -13.05 3.57
CA PHE A 81 6.34 -13.27 3.40
C PHE A 81 6.95 -12.31 2.37
N HIS A 82 6.38 -12.29 1.17
CA HIS A 82 6.87 -11.45 0.07
C HIS A 82 6.64 -9.96 0.30
N LEU A 83 5.70 -9.58 1.15
CA LEU A 83 5.45 -8.20 1.53
C LEU A 83 6.38 -7.71 2.64
N ILE A 84 6.45 -8.43 3.77
CA ILE A 84 7.01 -7.92 5.04
C ILE A 84 8.36 -8.54 5.38
N GLU A 85 8.52 -9.85 5.20
CA GLU A 85 9.77 -10.54 5.52
C GLU A 85 10.85 -10.27 4.48
N ASN A 86 10.50 -10.33 3.19
CA ASN A 86 11.35 -9.91 2.08
C ASN A 86 11.37 -8.38 1.84
N LEU A 87 10.58 -7.62 2.62
CA LEU A 87 10.51 -6.17 2.60
C LEU A 87 10.32 -5.58 1.17
N HIS A 88 9.09 -5.62 0.67
CA HIS A 88 8.73 -5.09 -0.64
C HIS A 88 8.53 -3.56 -0.63
N LEU A 89 9.54 -2.81 -1.10
CA LEU A 89 9.52 -1.34 -1.14
C LEU A 89 9.78 -0.81 -2.57
N HIS A 90 9.28 0.40 -2.84
CA HIS A 90 9.56 1.18 -4.05
C HIS A 90 10.21 2.49 -3.59
N LEU A 91 11.50 2.68 -3.91
CA LEU A 91 12.29 3.86 -3.55
C LEU A 91 12.42 4.81 -4.74
#